data_AF-A0A7Y1THF1-F1
#
_entry.id   AF-A0A7Y1THF1-F1
#
_cell.length_a   1.000
_cell.length_b   1.000
_cell.length_c   1.000
_cell.angle_alpha   90.00
_cell.angle_beta   90.00
_cell.angle_gamma   90.00
#
_symmetry.space_group_name_H-M   'P 1'
#
loop_
_entity.id
_entity.type
_entity.pdbx_description
1 polymer ?
#
loop_
_entity_poly.entity_id
_entity_poly.type
_entity_poly.pdbx_seq_one_letter_code
_entity_poly.pdbx_strand_id
1 'polypeptide(L)' 'MWDSQGGVMKDDGENYPLNTNTVYAIELNSTVHLPEWDRDIRIMLEEAGFFGPEGFRYVNGRQTDLLLIPRPVPHQGQ' A
#
# COMPACT_ATOMS: atom_id res chain seq x y z
N MET A 1 12.01 -5.51 -8.94
CA MET A 1 10.75 -5.96 -9.59
C MET A 1 10.15 -7.09 -8.74
N TRP A 2 8.92 -7.55 -8.97
CA TRP A 2 8.23 -8.51 -8.07
C TRP A 2 8.96 -9.86 -7.94
N ASP A 3 9.75 -10.22 -8.94
CA ASP A 3 10.64 -11.38 -8.98
C ASP A 3 12.00 -11.16 -8.28
N SER A 4 12.33 -9.91 -7.93
CA SER A 4 13.64 -9.50 -7.42
C SER A 4 13.69 -9.59 -5.90
N GLN A 5 13.53 -10.81 -5.38
CA GLN A 5 13.43 -11.11 -3.95
C GLN A 5 14.72 -10.78 -3.15
N GLY A 6 15.86 -10.59 -3.84
CA GLY A 6 17.13 -10.13 -3.25
C GLY A 6 17.21 -8.62 -3.01
N GLY A 7 16.15 -7.87 -3.31
CA GLY A 7 16.12 -6.42 -3.25
C GLY A 7 16.48 -5.77 -4.58
N VAL A 8 16.10 -4.51 -4.71
CA VAL A 8 16.37 -3.66 -5.87
C VAL A 8 17.27 -2.53 -5.39
N MET A 9 18.48 -2.41 -5.95
CA MET A 9 19.41 -1.34 -5.60
C MET A 9 18.85 0.03 -6.05
N LYS A 10 19.23 1.10 -5.35
CA LYS A 10 18.70 2.47 -5.59
C LYS A 10 18.83 2.95 -7.03
N ASP A 11 19.77 2.40 -7.79
CA ASP A 11 20.17 2.84 -9.12
C ASP A 11 19.15 2.44 -10.22
N ASP A 12 18.13 1.65 -9.89
CA ASP A 12 17.13 1.15 -10.86
C ASP A 12 16.07 2.18 -11.28
N GLY A 13 16.01 3.35 -10.64
CA GLY A 13 15.12 4.44 -11.07
C GLY A 13 15.46 4.98 -12.46
N GLU A 14 16.72 4.86 -12.90
CA GLU A 14 17.16 5.23 -14.25
C GLU A 14 16.85 4.13 -15.29
N ASN A 15 16.87 2.86 -14.88
CA ASN A 15 16.62 1.71 -15.76
C ASN A 15 15.13 1.44 -15.96
N TYR A 16 14.29 1.77 -14.99
CA TYR A 16 12.86 1.51 -15.00
C TYR A 16 12.05 2.78 -14.70
N PRO A 17 12.00 3.74 -15.64
CA PRO A 17 11.22 4.94 -15.46
C PRO A 17 9.73 4.63 -15.39
N LEU A 18 8.97 5.52 -14.75
CA LEU A 18 7.50 5.49 -14.85
C LEU A 18 7.09 5.83 -16.28
N ASN A 19 6.31 4.94 -16.88
CA ASN A 19 5.72 5.08 -18.19
C ASN A 19 4.35 5.74 -18.07
N THR A 20 4.11 6.77 -18.86
CA THR A 20 2.79 7.42 -18.93
C THR A 20 1.73 6.46 -19.48
N ASN A 21 0.47 6.68 -19.12
CA ASN A 21 -0.68 5.85 -19.45
C ASN A 21 -0.56 4.41 -18.92
N THR A 22 0.11 4.24 -17.79
CA THR A 22 0.34 2.93 -17.16
C THR A 22 -0.28 2.90 -15.75
N VAL A 23 -0.87 1.76 -15.40
CA VAL A 23 -1.32 1.47 -14.02
C VAL A 23 -0.24 0.63 -13.33
N TYR A 24 0.18 1.10 -12.16
CA TYR A 24 1.16 0.44 -11.30
C TYR A 24 0.47 -0.10 -10.04
N ALA A 25 0.85 -1.31 -9.62
CA ALA A 25 0.52 -1.81 -8.30
C ALA A 25 1.45 -1.15 -7.27
N ILE A 26 0.87 -0.55 -6.22
CA ILE A 26 1.62 -0.02 -5.09
C ILE A 26 1.36 -0.94 -3.91
N GLU A 27 2.33 -1.81 -3.64
CA GLU A 27 2.26 -2.82 -2.60
C GLU A 27 3.23 -2.45 -1.49
N LEU A 28 2.70 -2.13 -0.31
CA LEU A 28 3.48 -1.78 0.87
C LEU A 28 3.11 -2.69 2.01
N ASN A 29 4.01 -2.79 2.98
CA ASN A 29 3.69 -3.38 4.25
C ASN A 29 4.37 -2.62 5.38
N SER A 30 3.73 -2.64 6.55
CA SER A 30 4.30 -2.15 7.79
C SER A 30 4.20 -3.26 8.82
N THR A 31 5.29 -3.49 9.56
CA THR A 31 5.35 -4.46 10.65
C THR A 31 5.70 -3.74 11.93
N VAL A 32 4.90 -3.94 12.97
CA VAL A 32 5.10 -3.35 14.30
C VAL A 32 4.92 -4.44 15.36
N HIS A 33 5.82 -4.48 16.34
CA HIS A 33 5.67 -5.35 17.50
C HIS A 33 4.69 -4.73 18.50
N LEU A 34 3.66 -5.48 18.92
CA LEU A 34 2.72 -5.07 19.97
C LEU A 34 3.01 -5.86 21.26
N PRO A 35 3.61 -5.22 22.29
CA PRO A 35 3.94 -5.88 23.54
C PRO A 35 2.73 -6.50 24.26
N GLU A 36 1.56 -5.87 24.14
CA GLU A 36 0.31 -6.35 24.74
C GLU A 36 -0.11 -7.72 24.21
N TRP A 37 0.33 -8.06 23.00
CA TRP A 37 0.01 -9.31 22.33
C TRP A 37 1.24 -10.22 22.19
N ASP A 38 2.40 -9.78 22.67
CA ASP A 38 3.71 -10.43 22.50
C ASP A 38 3.93 -10.92 21.05
N ARG A 39 3.60 -10.05 20.08
CA ARG A 39 3.51 -10.45 18.67
C ARG A 39 3.78 -9.30 17.71
N ASP A 40 4.43 -9.65 16.60
CA ASP A 40 4.55 -8.77 15.43
C ASP A 40 3.25 -8.78 14.62
N ILE A 41 2.69 -7.59 14.42
CA ILE A 41 1.56 -7.36 13.53
C ILE A 41 2.07 -6.73 12.24
N ARG A 42 1.78 -7.41 11.13
CA ARG A 42 2.07 -6.94 9.79
C ARG A 42 0.78 -6.59 9.07
N ILE A 43 0.69 -5.36 8.59
CA ILE A 43 -0.38 -4.89 7.73
C ILE A 43 0.18 -4.73 6.32
N MET A 44 -0.47 -5.37 5.36
CA MET A 44 -0.18 -5.23 3.93
C MET A 44 -1.21 -4.31 3.31
N LEU A 45 -0.77 -3.38 2.47
CA LEU A 45 -1.61 -2.45 1.72
C LEU A 45 -1.27 -2.57 0.24
N GLU A 46 -2.29 -2.74 -0.58
CA GLU A 46 -2.15 -2.67 -2.03
C GLU A 46 -3.15 -1.66 -2.58
N GLU A 47 -2.67 -0.71 -3.36
CA GLU A 47 -3.52 0.21 -4.12
C GLU A 47 -2.99 0.38 -5.54
N ALA A 48 -3.89 0.37 -6.51
CA ALA A 48 -3.55 0.65 -7.89
C ALA A 48 -3.44 2.17 -8.13
N GLY A 49 -2.36 2.58 -8.79
CA GLY A 49 -2.08 3.95 -9.15
C GLY A 49 -1.92 4.13 -10.66
N PHE A 50 -2.65 5.07 -11.26
CA PHE A 50 -2.51 5.42 -12.66
C PHE A 50 -1.56 6.62 -12.81
N PHE A 51 -0.54 6.47 -13.65
CA PHE A 51 0.36 7.56 -14.03
C PHE A 51 0.09 7.97 -15.49
N GLY A 52 -0.41 9.19 -15.69
CA GLY A 52 -0.81 9.72 -16.99
C GLY A 52 -0.27 11.13 -17.27
N PRO A 53 -0.71 11.77 -18.36
CA PRO A 53 -0.25 13.11 -18.75
C PRO A 53 -0.52 14.19 -17.69
N GLU A 54 -1.55 14.01 -16.86
CA GLU A 54 -1.93 14.91 -15.76
C GLU A 54 -1.27 14.53 -14.42
N GLY A 55 -0.36 13.56 -14.43
CA GLY A 55 0.31 13.05 -13.24
C GLY A 55 -0.33 11.78 -12.67
N PHE A 56 -0.23 11.62 -11.36
CA PHE A 56 -0.63 10.41 -10.65
C PHE A 56 -2.03 10.53 -10.03
N ARG A 57 -2.80 9.44 -10.07
CA ARG A 57 -4.01 9.27 -9.26
C ARG A 57 -4.19 7.83 -8.81
N TYR A 58 -4.83 7.64 -7.65
CA TYR A 58 -5.31 6.33 -7.26
C TYR A 58 -6.51 5.91 -8.12
N VAL A 59 -6.57 4.65 -8.52
CA VAL A 59 -7.64 4.14 -9.40
C VAL A 59 -9.00 4.21 -8.69
N ASN A 60 -9.04 3.85 -7.41
CA ASN A 60 -10.26 3.80 -6.59
C ASN A 60 -10.26 4.86 -5.46
N GLY A 61 -9.49 5.94 -5.61
CA GLY A 61 -9.21 6.86 -4.50
C GLY A 61 -8.21 6.28 -3.50
N ARG A 62 -7.88 7.06 -2.47
CA ARG A 62 -6.91 6.69 -1.43
C ARG A 62 -7.65 6.32 -0.14
N GLN A 63 -7.49 5.07 0.33
CA GLN A 63 -7.94 4.71 1.66
C GLN A 63 -7.03 5.40 2.71
N THR A 64 -7.64 6.21 3.57
CA THR A 64 -6.95 6.93 4.65
C THR A 64 -7.40 6.51 6.04
N ASP A 65 -8.51 5.77 6.13
CA ASP A 65 -9.08 5.25 7.37
C ASP A 65 -9.07 3.72 7.41
N LEU A 66 -9.06 3.17 8.62
CA LEU A 66 -9.17 1.72 8.85
C LEU A 66 -10.62 1.26 8.72
N LEU A 67 -10.81 0.12 8.04
CA LEU A 67 -12.08 -0.61 8.05
C LEU A 67 -12.07 -1.60 9.22
N LEU A 68 -12.60 -1.17 10.37
CA LEU A 68 -12.60 -1.97 11.60
C LEU A 68 -13.63 -3.11 11.55
N ILE A 69 -13.34 -4.18 12.30
CA ILE A 69 -14.24 -5.32 12.52
C ILE A 69 -14.44 -5.50 14.04
N PRO A 70 -15.69 -5.49 14.55
CA PRO A 70 -16.92 -5.20 13.82
C PRO A 70 -16.91 -3.76 13.29
N ARG A 71 -17.66 -3.49 12.22
CA ARG A 71 -17.82 -2.10 11.78
C ARG A 71 -18.44 -1.31 12.92
N PRO A 72 -17.85 -0.19 13.37
CA PRO A 72 -18.42 0.60 14.47
C PRO A 72 -19.78 1.12 14.01
N VAL A 73 -20.86 0.49 14.49
CA VAL A 73 -22.22 0.94 14.24
C VAL A 73 -22.63 1.75 15.47
N PRO A 74 -23.06 3.01 15.34
CA PRO A 74 -23.30 3.89 16.50
C PRO A 74 -24.27 3.35 17.56
N HIS A 75 -25.10 2.36 17.21
CA HIS A 75 -26.12 1.76 18.08
C HIS A 75 -25.73 0.39 18.64
N GLN A 76 -24.59 -0.18 18.24
CA GLN A 76 -24.02 -1.37 18.86
C GLN A 76 -22.93 -0.87 19.81
N GLY A 77 -23.21 -1.00 21.11
CA GLY A 77 -22.50 -0.31 22.20
C GLY A 77 -20.98 -0.32 22.09
N GLN A 78 -20.40 0.78 22.58
CA GLN A 78 -18.96 0.93 22.80
C GLN A 78 -18.44 -0.09 23.80
#